data_AF-A0A6A7C6I6-F1
#
_entry.id   AF-A0A6A7C6I6-F1
#
_cell.length_a   1.000
_cell.length_b   1.000
_cell.length_c   1.000
_cell.angle_alpha   90.00
_cell.angle_beta   90.00
_cell.angle_gamma   90.00
#
_symmetry.space_group_name_H-M   'P 1'
#
loop_
_entity.id
_entity.type
_entity.pdbx_description
1 polymer ?
#
loop_
_entity_poly.entity_id
_entity_poly.type
_entity_poly.pdbx_seq_one_letter_code
_entity_poly.pdbx_strand_id
1 'polypeptide(L)' 'SGSSSCPTAPSPLLPNTAAHCDKYYRVKAGDTCSSISSSQGITTANLNKWNPSVNSDCTNLWANYYVCVSQPKTC' A
#
# COMPACT_ATOMS: atom_id res chain seq x y z
N SER A 1 27.95 -8.03 -7.82
CA SER A 1 27.23 -7.97 -6.53
C SER A 1 26.10 -6.96 -6.63
N GLY A 2 24.89 -7.40 -6.99
CA GLY A 2 23.71 -6.54 -6.98
C GLY A 2 23.15 -6.54 -5.56
N SER A 3 23.40 -5.46 -4.81
CA SER A 3 22.76 -5.28 -3.51
C SER A 3 21.34 -4.77 -3.79
N SER A 4 20.37 -5.67 -3.88
CA SER A 4 18.94 -5.34 -3.93
C SER A 4 18.53 -4.87 -2.54
N SER A 5 18.77 -3.60 -2.26
CA SER A 5 18.27 -2.96 -1.04
C SER A 5 16.86 -2.48 -1.32
N CYS A 6 15.89 -3.36 -1.06
CA CYS A 6 14.50 -2.93 -1.00
C CYS A 6 14.39 -1.82 0.05
N PRO A 7 13.63 -0.74 -0.21
CA PRO A 7 13.46 0.33 0.76
C PRO A 7 12.90 -0.23 2.07
N THR A 8 13.44 0.24 3.20
CA THR A 8 12.92 -0.16 4.51
C THR A 8 11.49 0.33 4.66
N ALA A 9 10.57 -0.60 4.92
CA ALA A 9 9.16 -0.28 5.05
C ALA A 9 8.90 0.52 6.36
N PRO A 10 8.00 1.51 6.35
CA PRO A 10 7.64 2.29 7.54
C PRO A 10 6.91 1.41 8.57
N SER A 11 6.75 1.88 9.81
CA SER A 11 5.93 1.19 10.83
C SER A 11 4.93 2.17 11.47
N PRO A 12 3.69 1.73 11.79
CA PRO A 12 3.11 0.41 11.56
C PRO A 12 2.48 0.24 10.15
N LEU A 13 2.69 -0.93 9.54
CA LEU A 13 2.08 -1.33 8.26
C LEU A 13 0.81 -2.14 8.50
N LEU A 14 -0.11 -2.09 7.54
CA LEU A 14 -1.24 -3.03 7.52
C LEU A 14 -0.72 -4.47 7.43
N PRO A 15 -1.48 -5.46 7.93
CA PRO A 15 -0.97 -6.83 8.10
C PRO A 15 -0.33 -7.42 6.85
N ASN A 16 -1.01 -7.93 5.85
CA ASN A 16 -0.35 -8.51 4.68
C ASN A 16 0.07 -7.45 3.64
N THR A 17 0.67 -6.33 4.06
CA THR A 17 1.18 -5.33 3.10
C THR A 17 2.40 -5.87 2.35
N ALA A 18 2.47 -5.59 1.04
CA ALA A 18 3.58 -6.02 0.21
C ALA A 18 4.94 -5.59 0.76
N ALA A 19 5.86 -6.57 0.86
CA ALA A 19 7.24 -6.33 1.29
C ALA A 19 8.03 -5.46 0.28
N HIS A 20 7.70 -5.55 -1.01
CA HIS A 20 8.35 -4.81 -2.09
C HIS A 20 7.49 -3.64 -2.55
N CYS A 21 7.38 -2.61 -1.72
CA CYS A 21 6.69 -1.39 -2.08
C CYS A 21 7.67 -0.24 -2.32
N ASP A 22 7.51 0.44 -3.45
CA ASP A 22 8.28 1.62 -3.82
C ASP A 22 7.77 2.85 -3.05
N LYS A 23 6.44 2.92 -2.82
CA LYS A 23 5.80 4.05 -2.15
C LYS A 23 4.72 3.61 -1.19
N TYR A 24 4.84 4.07 0.05
CA TYR A 24 3.83 3.87 1.10
C TYR A 24 2.96 5.11 1.28
N TYR A 25 1.66 4.89 1.48
CA TYR A 25 0.69 5.94 1.80
C TYR A 25 0.17 5.75 3.22
N ARG A 26 0.17 6.81 4.02
CA ARG A 26 -0.42 6.81 5.36
C ARG A 26 -1.90 7.12 5.28
N VAL A 27 -2.73 6.12 5.57
CA VAL A 27 -4.18 6.23 5.57
C VAL A 27 -4.63 7.24 6.62
N LYS A 28 -5.53 8.16 6.26
CA LYS A 28 -6.17 9.09 7.18
C LYS A 28 -7.57 8.61 7.54
N ALA A 29 -8.08 9.09 8.68
CA ALA A 29 -9.46 8.83 9.06
C ALA A 29 -10.41 9.42 8.00
N GLY A 30 -11.28 8.58 7.43
CA GLY A 30 -12.19 8.95 6.34
C GLY A 30 -11.66 8.69 4.93
N ASP A 31 -10.41 8.25 4.76
CA ASP A 31 -9.93 7.80 3.45
C ASP A 31 -10.61 6.51 3.01
N THR A 32 -10.75 6.37 1.70
CA THR A 32 -11.30 5.15 1.06
C THR A 32 -10.34 4.68 -0.03
N CYS A 33 -10.45 3.41 -0.42
CA CYS A 33 -9.59 2.84 -1.46
C CYS A 33 -9.69 3.62 -2.76
N SER A 34 -10.89 4.07 -3.14
CA SER A 34 -11.10 4.87 -4.34
C SER A 34 -10.43 6.26 -4.25
N SER A 35 -10.55 6.93 -3.10
CA SER A 35 -9.89 8.23 -2.86
C SER A 35 -8.37 8.10 -2.90
N ILE A 36 -7.81 7.11 -2.19
CA ILE A 36 -6.37 6.83 -2.16
C ILE A 36 -5.88 6.44 -3.56
N SER A 37 -6.57 5.49 -4.22
CA SER A 37 -6.15 5.00 -5.52
C SER A 37 -6.17 6.13 -6.55
N SER A 38 -7.22 6.95 -6.56
CA SER A 38 -7.31 8.14 -7.42
C SER A 38 -6.21 9.15 -7.13
N SER A 39 -5.94 9.45 -5.85
CA SER A 39 -4.85 10.35 -5.43
C SER A 39 -3.47 9.86 -5.85
N GLN A 40 -3.25 8.54 -5.86
CA GLN A 40 -1.98 7.93 -6.26
C GLN A 40 -1.92 7.59 -7.75
N GLY A 41 -3.01 7.74 -8.51
CA GLY A 41 -3.09 7.39 -9.92
C GLY A 41 -3.06 5.88 -10.18
N ILE A 42 -3.57 5.07 -9.25
CA ILE A 42 -3.66 3.61 -9.34
C ILE A 42 -5.13 3.16 -9.32
N THR A 43 -5.38 1.90 -9.65
CA THR A 43 -6.70 1.29 -9.48
C THR A 43 -6.87 0.68 -8.09
N THR A 44 -8.10 0.60 -7.60
CA THR A 44 -8.41 -0.12 -6.35
C THR A 44 -7.97 -1.58 -6.42
N ALA A 45 -8.08 -2.21 -7.59
CA ALA A 45 -7.55 -3.56 -7.82
C ALA A 45 -6.04 -3.65 -7.56
N ASN A 46 -5.25 -2.67 -7.99
CA ASN A 46 -3.81 -2.63 -7.69
C ASN A 46 -3.56 -2.42 -6.20
N LEU A 47 -4.29 -1.48 -5.58
CA LEU A 47 -4.17 -1.23 -4.14
C LEU A 47 -4.42 -2.50 -3.32
N ASN A 48 -5.48 -3.24 -3.64
CA ASN A 48 -5.82 -4.49 -2.96
C ASN A 48 -4.82 -5.61 -3.27
N LYS A 49 -4.32 -5.68 -4.51
CA LYS A 49 -3.28 -6.63 -4.90
C LYS A 49 -2.00 -6.44 -4.08
N TRP A 50 -1.64 -5.19 -3.79
CA TRP A 50 -0.45 -4.86 -2.99
C TRP A 50 -0.71 -4.88 -1.49
N ASN A 51 -1.97 -4.81 -1.07
CA ASN A 51 -2.40 -4.85 0.31
C ASN A 51 -3.52 -5.86 0.47
N PRO A 52 -3.23 -7.18 0.45
CA PRO A 52 -4.25 -8.22 0.66
C PRO A 52 -4.98 -8.13 2.00
N SER A 53 -4.47 -7.37 2.98
CA SER A 53 -5.25 -7.00 4.16
C SER A 53 -6.46 -6.13 3.86
N VAL A 54 -6.40 -5.33 2.81
CA VAL A 54 -7.48 -4.49 2.32
C VAL A 54 -8.34 -5.32 1.38
N ASN A 55 -9.57 -5.59 1.79
CA ASN A 55 -10.55 -6.34 1.00
C ASN A 55 -11.13 -5.48 -0.14
N SER A 56 -11.86 -6.12 -1.07
CA SER A 56 -12.55 -5.44 -2.17
C SER A 56 -13.52 -4.35 -1.69
N ASP A 57 -14.16 -4.56 -0.54
CA ASP A 57 -15.07 -3.59 0.08
C ASP A 57 -14.34 -2.42 0.75
N CYS A 58 -13.00 -2.46 0.83
CA CYS A 58 -12.17 -1.48 1.52
C CYS A 58 -12.60 -1.19 2.97
N THR A 59 -13.26 -2.15 3.63
CA THR A 59 -13.72 -2.00 5.02
C THR A 59 -12.59 -2.25 6.01
N ASN A 60 -11.54 -2.97 5.59
CA ASN A 60 -10.41 -3.33 6.43
C ASN A 60 -9.21 -2.37 6.26
N LEU A 61 -9.50 -1.08 6.14
CA LEU A 61 -8.51 -0.01 5.97
C LEU A 61 -8.37 0.77 7.27
N TRP A 62 -7.21 0.68 7.92
CA TRP A 62 -6.99 1.30 9.24
C TRP A 62 -6.35 2.67 9.12
N ALA A 63 -6.96 3.68 9.76
CA ALA A 63 -6.37 5.01 9.85
C ALA A 63 -5.05 4.96 10.64
N ASN A 64 -4.11 5.84 10.28
CA ASN A 64 -2.77 5.93 10.85
C ASN A 64 -1.83 4.76 10.51
N TYR A 65 -2.19 3.91 9.55
CA TYR A 65 -1.33 2.84 9.05
C TYR A 65 -0.84 3.13 7.64
N TYR A 66 0.27 2.47 7.28
CA TYR A 66 0.84 2.55 5.95
C TYR A 66 0.37 1.40 5.06
N VAL A 67 -0.01 1.75 3.83
CA VAL A 67 -0.36 0.81 2.76
C VAL A 67 0.50 1.04 1.54
N CYS A 68 0.74 -0.01 0.78
CA CYS A 68 1.51 0.06 -0.45
C CYS A 68 0.70 0.68 -1.58
N VAL A 69 1.20 1.73 -2.22
CA VAL A 69 0.53 2.42 -3.33
C VAL A 69 1.38 2.50 -4.60
N SER A 70 2.55 1.87 -4.60
CA SER A 70 3.39 1.73 -5.78
C SER A 70 4.31 0.53 -5.58
N GLN A 71 4.38 -0.39 -6.54
CA GLN A 71 5.39 -1.46 -6.54
C GLN A 71 6.41 -1.19 -7.65
N PRO A 72 7.71 -1.33 -7.38
CA PRO A 72 8.70 -1.30 -8.44
C PRO A 72 8.59 -2.60 -9.25
N LYS A 73 8.76 -2.53 -10.56
CA LYS A 73 8.72 -3.75 -11.40
C LYS A 73 9.93 -4.66 -11.24
N THR A 74 11.00 -4.18 -10.58
CA THR A 74 12.22 -4.93 -10.29
C THR A 74 12.87 -4.35 -9.03
N CYS A 75 12.99 -5.14 -7.96
CA CYS A 75 13.96 -4.92 -6.90
C CYS A 75 15.07 -5.96 -7.04
#